data_AF-A0A0B1SLV1-F1
#
_entry.id   AF-A0A0B1SLV1-F1
#
_cell.length_a   1.000
_cell.length_b   1.000
_cell.length_c   1.000
_cell.angle_alpha   90.00
_cell.angle_beta   90.00
_cell.angle_gamma   90.00
#
_symmetry.space_group_name_H-M   'P 1'
#
loop_
_entity.id
_entity.type
_entity.pdbx_description
1 polymer ?
#
loop_
_entity_poly.entity_id
_entity_poly.type
_entity_poly.pdbx_seq_one_letter_code
_entity_poly.pdbx_strand_id
1 'polypeptide(L)'
;METMETAEGSNKICSLACTPNGVKLAVVGRDRIITLIDEKGELRDRFSSKPLDNKACYLYGKRSYIIKWVCFAPDSSRLALAQSDNVVYVYKTGETW
;
A
#
# COMPACT_ATOMS: atom_id res chain seq x y z
N MET A 1 -2.46 19.53 -13.88
CA MET A 1 -2.97 18.34 -13.17
C MET A 1 -2.41 17.16 -13.91
N GLU A 2 -1.50 16.42 -13.29
CA GLU A 2 -0.86 15.25 -13.90
C GLU A 2 -1.55 13.99 -13.36
N THR A 3 -2.06 13.15 -14.26
CA THR A 3 -2.76 11.90 -13.92
C THR A 3 -1.81 10.73 -14.05
N MET A 4 -1.56 10.02 -12.96
CA MET A 4 -0.79 8.77 -12.98
C MET A 4 -1.72 7.58 -13.11
N GLU A 5 -1.59 6.84 -14.21
CA GLU A 5 -2.29 5.59 -14.41
C GLU A 5 -1.51 4.45 -13.74
N THR A 6 -2.11 3.82 -12.73
CA THR A 6 -1.62 2.54 -12.22
C THR A 6 -1.87 1.47 -13.27
N ALA A 7 -0.83 0.67 -13.59
CA ALA A 7 -0.78 -0.34 -14.66
C ALA A 7 -2.11 -1.01 -15.03
N GLU A 8 -2.33 -1.12 -16.35
CA GLU A 8 -3.54 -1.60 -17.03
C GLU A 8 -4.31 -2.71 -16.31
N GLY A 9 -5.53 -2.38 -15.90
CA GLY A 9 -6.47 -3.28 -15.25
C GLY A 9 -7.37 -2.50 -14.31
N SER A 10 -8.64 -2.89 -14.22
CA SER A 10 -9.71 -2.28 -13.41
C SER A 10 -9.52 -2.33 -11.88
N ASN A 11 -8.28 -2.27 -11.41
CA ASN A 11 -7.91 -2.40 -10.01
C ASN A 11 -8.17 -1.08 -9.28
N LYS A 12 -9.33 -1.01 -8.64
CA LYS A 12 -9.76 0.16 -7.87
C LYS A 12 -8.77 0.45 -6.74
N ILE A 13 -8.34 1.71 -6.66
CA ILE A 13 -7.62 2.25 -5.51
C ILE A 13 -8.55 2.20 -4.30
N CYS A 14 -8.05 1.72 -3.16
CA CYS A 14 -8.80 1.69 -1.91
C CYS A 14 -8.27 2.65 -0.84
N SER A 15 -6.98 2.99 -0.87
CA SER A 15 -6.38 3.95 0.06
C SER A 15 -5.12 4.57 -0.52
N LEU A 16 -4.77 5.76 -0.04
CA LEU A 16 -3.49 6.42 -0.31
C LEU A 16 -3.02 7.18 0.93
N ALA A 17 -1.72 7.46 1.01
CA ALA A 17 -1.14 8.37 2.01
C ALA A 17 0.17 8.96 1.50
N CYS A 18 0.45 10.21 1.85
CA CYS A 18 1.75 10.84 1.65
C CYS A 18 2.56 10.80 2.94
N THR A 19 3.89 10.70 2.83
CA THR A 19 4.77 10.95 3.97
C THR A 19 4.67 12.41 4.42
N PRO A 20 4.84 12.70 5.72
CA PRO A 20 4.87 14.08 6.22
C PRO A 20 5.92 14.97 5.57
N ASN A 21 7.06 14.41 5.13
CA ASN A 21 8.10 15.13 4.41
C ASN A 21 7.81 15.34 2.91
N GLY A 22 6.72 14.77 2.38
CA GLY A 22 6.31 14.91 0.98
C GLY A 22 7.12 14.10 -0.05
N VAL A 23 8.08 13.28 0.40
CA VAL A 23 8.99 12.52 -0.48
C VAL A 23 8.37 11.23 -1.02
N LYS A 24 7.34 10.69 -0.35
CA LYS A 24 6.73 9.40 -0.73
C LYS A 24 5.21 9.48 -0.76
N LEU A 25 4.63 8.89 -1.79
CA LEU A 25 3.21 8.61 -1.92
C LEU A 25 3.02 7.09 -1.96
N ALA A 26 2.23 6.57 -1.02
CA ALA A 26 1.77 5.18 -1.06
C ALA A 26 0.37 5.13 -1.68
N VAL A 27 0.21 4.32 -2.71
CA VAL A 27 -1.08 4.03 -3.36
C VAL A 27 -1.37 2.55 -3.19
N VAL A 28 -2.60 2.22 -2.76
CA VAL A 28 -3.01 0.84 -2.53
C VAL A 28 -4.20 0.45 -3.40
N GLY A 29 -4.04 -0.66 -4.12
CA GLY A 29 -5.08 -1.26 -4.94
C GLY A 29 -5.83 -2.40 -4.24
N ARG A 30 -7.02 -2.75 -4.76
CA ARG A 30 -7.80 -3.93 -4.30
C ARG A 30 -7.09 -5.26 -4.51
N ASP A 31 -6.12 -5.33 -5.42
CA ASP A 31 -5.23 -6.48 -5.60
C ASP A 31 -4.23 -6.67 -4.44
N ARG A 32 -4.26 -5.79 -3.43
CA ARG A 32 -3.44 -5.82 -2.21
C ARG A 32 -1.97 -5.47 -2.49
N ILE A 33 -1.74 -4.79 -3.61
CA ILE A 33 -0.45 -4.24 -3.97
C ILE A 33 -0.38 -2.81 -3.42
N ILE A 34 0.76 -2.52 -2.79
CA ILE A 34 1.17 -1.20 -2.35
C ILE A 34 2.23 -0.73 -3.34
N THR A 35 1.99 0.42 -3.96
CA THR A 35 2.92 1.10 -4.86
C THR A 35 3.45 2.34 -4.16
N LEU A 36 4.76 2.47 -4.11
CA LEU A 36 5.46 3.63 -3.58
C LEU A 36 5.98 4.49 -4.73
N ILE A 37 5.59 5.76 -4.73
CA ILE A 37 5.87 6.75 -5.75
C ILE A 37 6.63 7.90 -5.07
N ASP A 38 7.62 8.46 -5.76
CA ASP A 38 8.36 9.62 -5.26
C ASP A 38 7.68 10.97 -5.57
N GLU A 39 8.30 12.05 -5.10
CA GLU A 39 7.84 13.42 -5.32
C GLU A 39 7.83 13.86 -6.79
N LYS A 40 8.54 13.14 -7.66
CA LYS A 40 8.57 13.37 -9.12
C LYS A 40 7.55 12.50 -9.86
N GLY A 41 6.82 11.64 -9.15
CA GLY A 41 5.89 10.69 -9.74
C GLY A 41 6.54 9.38 -10.20
N GLU A 42 7.83 9.18 -9.99
CA GLU A 42 8.49 7.94 -10.40
C GLU A 42 8.08 6.79 -9.47
N LEU A 43 7.72 5.64 -10.06
CA LEU A 43 7.50 4.42 -9.30
C LEU A 43 8.83 3.95 -8.72
N ARG A 44 8.94 3.94 -7.39
CA ARG A 44 10.15 3.55 -6.67
C ARG A 44 10.11 2.11 -6.19
N ASP A 45 8.97 1.66 -5.69
CA ASP A 45 8.82 0.30 -5.16
C ASP A 45 7.38 -0.20 -5.30
N ARG A 46 7.21 -1.52 -5.29
CA ARG A 46 5.92 -2.19 -5.38
C ARG A 46 5.98 -3.52 -4.65
N PHE A 47 5.16 -3.68 -3.62
CA PHE A 47 5.10 -4.92 -2.85
C PHE A 47 3.66 -5.32 -2.51
N SER A 48 3.48 -6.59 -2.14
CA SER A 48 2.19 -7.12 -1.71
C SER A 48 2.16 -7.35 -0.21
N SER A 49 1.01 -7.13 0.41
CA SER A 49 0.82 -7.53 1.80
C SER A 49 0.51 -9.03 1.91
N LYS A 50 0.59 -9.55 3.14
CA LYS A 50 0.20 -10.92 3.46
C LYS A 50 -1.06 -10.92 4.33
N PRO A 51 -1.89 -11.98 4.28
CA PRO A 51 -3.00 -12.16 5.21
C PRO A 51 -2.47 -12.51 6.60
N LEU A 52 -3.33 -12.33 7.63
CA LEU A 52 -3.08 -12.84 8.97
C LEU A 52 -2.96 -14.37 8.98
N ASP A 53 -3.90 -15.07 8.33
CA ASP A 53 -3.89 -16.52 8.17
C ASP A 53 -3.64 -16.90 6.70
N ASN A 54 -2.52 -17.55 6.44
CA ASN A 54 -2.17 -18.04 5.12
C ASN A 54 -3.18 -19.08 4.59
N LYS A 55 -3.89 -19.81 5.47
CA LYS A 55 -4.95 -20.75 5.06
C LYS A 55 -6.12 -20.04 4.39
N ALA A 56 -6.46 -18.84 4.85
CA ALA A 56 -7.51 -18.03 4.22
C ALA A 56 -7.19 -17.70 2.75
N CYS A 57 -5.91 -17.62 2.39
CA CYS A 57 -5.50 -17.41 0.99
C CYS A 57 -5.80 -18.64 0.11
N TYR A 58 -5.67 -19.86 0.63
CA TYR A 58 -6.00 -21.07 -0.13
C TYR A 58 -7.51 -21.24 -0.33
N LEU A 59 -8.31 -20.82 0.66
CA LEU A 59 -9.78 -20.97 0.62
C LEU A 59 -10.47 -19.85 -0.16
N TYR A 60 -10.03 -18.60 0.03
CA TYR A 60 -10.72 -17.41 -0.51
C TYR A 60 -9.90 -16.65 -1.56
N GLY A 61 -8.67 -17.08 -1.84
CA GLY A 61 -7.81 -16.50 -2.87
C GLY A 61 -7.53 -15.01 -2.65
N LYS A 62 -7.68 -14.22 -3.71
CA LYS A 62 -7.51 -12.76 -3.68
C LYS A 62 -8.60 -12.01 -2.90
N ARG A 63 -9.68 -12.69 -2.48
CA ARG A 63 -10.75 -12.12 -1.66
C ARG A 63 -10.60 -12.40 -0.16
N SER A 64 -9.49 -13.01 0.26
CA SER A 64 -9.27 -13.35 1.67
C SER A 64 -9.26 -12.12 2.59
N TYR A 65 -8.74 -10.99 2.10
CA TYR A 65 -8.77 -9.72 2.80
C TYR A 65 -8.61 -8.56 1.82
N ILE A 66 -8.92 -7.36 2.29
CA ILE A 66 -8.57 -6.09 1.63
C ILE A 66 -7.80 -5.21 2.60
N ILE A 67 -6.94 -4.35 2.07
CA ILE A 67 -6.35 -3.25 2.84
C ILE A 67 -7.41 -2.13 2.89
N LYS A 68 -7.77 -1.71 4.10
CA LYS A 68 -8.79 -0.68 4.32
C LYS A 68 -8.19 0.72 4.42
N TRP A 69 -7.06 0.85 5.11
CA TRP A 69 -6.39 2.14 5.32
C TRP A 69 -4.87 2.00 5.34
N VAL A 70 -4.19 3.08 4.97
CA VAL A 70 -2.75 3.24 5.12
C VAL A 70 -2.40 4.57 5.76
N CYS A 71 -1.30 4.60 6.50
CA CYS A 71 -0.80 5.83 7.12
C CYS A 71 0.72 5.77 7.28
N PHE A 72 1.42 6.84 6.92
CA PHE A 72 2.84 6.97 7.21
C PHE A 72 3.07 7.40 8.65
N ALA A 73 4.15 6.91 9.25
CA ALA A 73 4.62 7.39 10.54
C ALA A 73 5.02 8.88 10.45
N PRO A 74 4.94 9.63 11.56
CA PRO A 74 5.35 11.04 11.60
C PRO A 74 6.81 11.27 11.18
N ASP A 75 7.67 10.26 11.41
CA ASP A 75 9.08 10.26 11.04
C ASP A 75 9.34 9.92 9.56
N SER A 76 8.29 9.69 8.75
CA SER A 76 8.37 9.27 7.34
C SER A 76 9.07 7.92 7.08
N SER A 77 9.50 7.20 8.12
CA SER A 77 10.35 6.00 8.00
C SER A 77 9.57 4.70 7.85
N ARG A 78 8.27 4.72 8.16
CA ARG A 78 7.41 3.53 8.25
C ARG A 78 6.03 3.78 7.66
N LEU A 79 5.43 2.73 7.13
CA LEU A 79 4.07 2.70 6.61
C LEU A 79 3.24 1.66 7.37
N ALA A 80 2.13 2.08 7.99
CA ALA A 80 1.16 1.19 8.60
C ALA A 80 0.05 0.83 7.59
N LEU A 81 -0.31 -0.45 7.52
CA LEU A 81 -1.39 -0.99 6.69
C LEU A 81 -2.43 -1.67 7.60
N ALA A 82 -3.68 -1.21 7.57
CA ALA A 82 -4.79 -1.84 8.28
C ALA A 82 -5.60 -2.73 7.33
N GLN A 83 -5.73 -4.01 7.67
CA GLN A 83 -6.41 -5.01 6.83
C GLN A 83 -7.78 -5.41 7.40
N SER A 84 -8.63 -6.02 6.57
CA SER A 84 -9.98 -6.45 6.96
C SER A 84 -10.02 -7.70 7.83
N ASP A 85 -8.94 -8.47 7.87
CA ASP A 85 -8.74 -9.71 8.64
C ASP A 85 -8.12 -9.45 10.02
N ASN A 86 -8.37 -8.26 10.58
CA ASN A 86 -8.03 -7.86 11.95
C ASN A 86 -6.54 -7.79 12.26
N VAL A 87 -5.70 -7.50 11.26
CA VAL A 87 -4.27 -7.27 11.44
C VAL A 87 -3.83 -5.89 10.95
N VAL A 88 -2.80 -5.36 11.61
CA VAL A 88 -2.08 -4.17 11.18
C VAL A 88 -0.62 -4.54 10.97
N TYR A 89 -0.10 -4.30 9.78
CA TYR A 89 1.32 -4.44 9.48
C TYR A 89 2.01 -3.09 9.45
N VAL A 90 3.24 -3.03 9.93
CA VAL A 90 4.10 -1.84 9.85
C VAL A 90 5.34 -2.20 9.04
N TYR A 91 5.47 -1.57 7.87
CA TYR A 91 6.60 -1.74 6.97
C TYR A 91 7.62 -0.63 7.20
N LYS A 92 8.91 -0.97 7.13
CA LYS A 92 9.98 0.03 7.06
C LYS A 92 10.12 0.48 5.62
N THR A 93 9.96 1.77 5.38
CA THR A 93 10.11 2.41 4.07
C THR A 93 11.35 3.28 3.99
N GLY A 94 11.99 3.60 5.13
CA GLY A 94 13.12 4.53 5.23
C GLY A 94 12.69 5.99 5.13
N GLU A 95 13.50 6.93 5.60
CA GLU A 95 13.23 8.38 5.50
C GLU A 95 13.47 8.90 4.08
N THR A 96 14.49 8.35 3.42
CA THR A 96 14.88 8.61 2.02
C THR A 96 14.61 7.38 1.15
N TRP A 97 14.70 7.54 -0.16
CA TRP A 97 14.70 6.44 -1.12
C TRP A 97 16.02 5.67 -1.09
#